data_AF-A0A0H2WA09-F1
#
_entry.id   AF-A0A0H2WA09-F1
#
_cell.length_a   1.000
_cell.length_b   1.000
_cell.length_c   1.000
_cell.angle_alpha   90.00
_cell.angle_beta   90.00
_cell.angle_gamma   90.00
#
_symmetry.space_group_name_H-M   'P 1'
#
loop_
_entity.id
_entity.type
_entity.pdbx_description
1 polymer ?
#
loop_
_entity_poly.entity_id
_entity_poly.type
_entity_poly.pdbx_seq_one_letter_code
_entity_poly.pdbx_strand_id
1 'polypeptide(L)'
;MTGGAPVASVEARAAWLAGYDANARRAADWVHASWHGALAPLVAAMHEHAPALRAACSLLLLRTLGGSAPTLGGFDSRADRLAALPIADTLRLLRMRALLFRRTELRHWIDRASRERLAGWVGADGGRALAALCAQPDARRERERREPLAPLTQLSADDVAWEGWCLFERERVWSPAGPMRIVRLALPREPARAPWLERAAADADGAMLLARVPSLFPEWTWLFG
;
A
#
# COMPACT_ATOMS: atom_id res chain seq x y z
N MET A 1 26.89 22.52 -3.74
CA MET A 1 27.03 21.46 -4.77
C MET A 1 25.90 20.47 -4.58
N THR A 2 24.79 20.68 -5.28
CA THR A 2 23.63 19.78 -5.27
C THR A 2 23.93 18.60 -6.20
N GLY A 3 24.34 17.47 -5.64
CA GLY A 3 24.41 16.21 -6.38
C GLY A 3 23.00 15.88 -6.87
N GLY A 4 22.75 16.04 -8.17
CA GLY A 4 21.50 15.60 -8.78
C GLY A 4 21.34 14.11 -8.54
N ALA A 5 20.17 13.68 -8.08
CA ALA A 5 19.85 12.26 -7.99
C ALA A 5 20.09 11.60 -9.36
N PRO A 6 20.68 10.40 -9.41
CA PRO A 6 20.93 9.72 -10.68
C PRO A 6 19.61 9.58 -11.45
N VAL A 7 19.62 10.03 -12.71
CA VAL A 7 18.49 9.86 -13.61
C VAL A 7 18.35 8.36 -13.88
N ALA A 8 17.18 7.81 -13.59
CA ALA A 8 16.92 6.39 -13.82
C ALA A 8 17.09 6.04 -15.31
N SER A 9 17.63 4.85 -15.57
CA SER A 9 17.85 4.38 -16.94
C SER A 9 16.52 4.15 -17.66
N VAL A 10 16.57 4.05 -18.98
CA VAL A 10 15.39 3.74 -19.81
C VAL A 10 14.84 2.36 -19.45
N GLU A 11 15.72 1.39 -19.19
CA GLU A 11 15.36 0.04 -18.79
C GLU A 11 14.61 0.03 -17.45
N ALA A 12 15.08 0.80 -16.47
CA ALA A 12 14.41 0.92 -15.16
C ALA A 12 13.00 1.49 -15.32
N ARG A 13 12.84 2.57 -16.10
CA ARG A 13 11.54 3.19 -16.38
C ARG A 13 10.59 2.25 -17.14
N ALA A 14 11.11 1.49 -18.11
CA ALA A 14 10.34 0.50 -18.83
C ALA A 14 9.85 -0.61 -17.91
N ALA A 15 10.69 -1.08 -16.98
CA ALA A 15 10.31 -2.09 -16.00
C ALA A 15 9.21 -1.58 -15.04
N TRP A 16 9.28 -0.31 -14.59
CA TRP A 16 8.23 0.29 -13.75
C TRP A 16 6.90 0.34 -14.48
N LEU A 17 6.92 0.75 -15.75
CA LEU A 17 5.72 0.79 -16.58
C LEU A 17 5.16 -0.61 -16.82
N ALA A 18 6.02 -1.61 -17.03
CA ALA A 18 5.61 -3.00 -17.20
C ALA A 18 4.94 -3.58 -15.94
N GLY A 19 5.48 -3.28 -14.75
CA GLY A 19 4.87 -3.67 -13.48
C GLY A 19 3.51 -3.00 -13.27
N TYR A 20 3.41 -1.71 -13.59
CA TYR A 20 2.13 -0.99 -13.55
C TYR A 20 1.10 -1.56 -14.53
N ASP A 21 1.50 -1.85 -15.78
CA ASP A 21 0.63 -2.46 -16.79
C ASP A 21 0.17 -3.85 -16.36
N ALA A 22 1.05 -4.64 -15.74
CA ALA A 22 0.70 -5.94 -15.17
C ALA A 22 -0.38 -5.81 -14.08
N ASN A 23 -0.27 -4.82 -13.19
CA ASN A 23 -1.34 -4.51 -12.23
C ASN A 23 -2.62 -4.09 -12.92
N ALA A 24 -2.54 -3.23 -13.94
CA ALA A 24 -3.71 -2.75 -14.67
C ALA A 24 -4.49 -3.86 -15.38
N ARG A 25 -3.77 -4.83 -15.98
CA ARG A 25 -4.37 -6.01 -16.63
C ARG A 25 -4.97 -7.01 -15.66
N ARG A 26 -4.74 -6.84 -14.35
CA ARG A 26 -5.26 -7.70 -13.28
C ARG A 26 -6.23 -6.97 -12.36
N ALA A 27 -6.68 -5.76 -12.73
CA ALA A 27 -7.54 -4.94 -11.89
C ALA A 27 -8.79 -5.65 -11.36
N ALA A 28 -9.43 -6.49 -12.16
CA ALA A 28 -10.60 -7.24 -11.73
C ALA A 28 -10.33 -8.24 -10.58
N ASP A 29 -9.06 -8.50 -10.26
CA ASP A 29 -8.63 -9.43 -9.20
C ASP A 29 -8.48 -8.76 -7.84
N TRP A 30 -8.15 -7.48 -7.86
CA TRP A 30 -7.67 -6.77 -6.67
C TRP A 30 -8.41 -5.48 -6.40
N VAL A 31 -9.15 -4.93 -7.37
CA VAL A 31 -10.04 -3.79 -7.13
C VAL A 31 -11.04 -4.21 -6.05
N HIS A 32 -11.15 -3.37 -5.02
CA HIS A 32 -12.02 -3.68 -3.90
C HIS A 32 -13.48 -3.69 -4.36
N ALA A 33 -14.26 -4.68 -3.90
CA ALA A 33 -15.61 -4.93 -4.41
C ALA A 33 -16.56 -3.73 -4.31
N SER A 34 -16.38 -2.84 -3.32
CA SER A 34 -17.17 -1.61 -3.20
C SER A 34 -16.97 -0.60 -4.34
N TRP A 35 -15.97 -0.80 -5.21
CA TRP A 35 -15.82 -0.02 -6.45
C TRP A 35 -16.61 -0.60 -7.62
N HIS A 36 -16.96 -1.88 -7.60
CA HIS A 36 -17.52 -2.55 -8.78
C HIS A 36 -18.87 -1.96 -9.19
N GLY A 37 -19.72 -1.59 -8.22
CA GLY A 37 -21.04 -0.99 -8.50
C GLY A 37 -21.83 -1.80 -9.53
N ALA A 38 -22.28 -1.14 -10.60
CA ALA A 38 -23.02 -1.77 -11.69
C ALA A 38 -22.21 -2.79 -12.51
N LEU A 39 -20.87 -2.79 -12.41
CA LEU A 39 -19.99 -3.73 -13.11
C LEU A 39 -19.75 -5.03 -12.33
N ALA A 40 -20.28 -5.16 -11.11
CA ALA A 40 -20.09 -6.36 -10.30
C ALA A 40 -20.49 -7.67 -11.02
N PRO A 41 -21.61 -7.75 -11.76
CA PRO A 41 -21.96 -8.94 -12.53
C PRO A 41 -20.95 -9.26 -13.64
N LEU A 42 -20.40 -8.25 -14.30
CA LEU A 42 -19.37 -8.43 -15.33
C LEU A 42 -18.08 -9.00 -14.74
N VAL A 43 -17.64 -8.47 -13.59
CA VAL A 43 -16.44 -8.96 -12.90
C VAL A 43 -16.62 -10.41 -12.45
N ALA A 44 -17.79 -10.75 -11.90
CA ALA A 44 -18.12 -12.12 -11.51
C ALA A 44 -18.14 -13.08 -12.71
N ALA A 45 -18.86 -12.74 -13.77
CA ALA A 45 -18.97 -13.57 -14.98
C ALA A 45 -17.61 -13.76 -15.67
N MET A 46 -16.75 -12.74 -15.67
CA MET A 46 -15.39 -12.85 -16.20
C MET A 46 -14.58 -13.89 -15.43
N HIS A 47 -14.60 -13.86 -14.10
CA HIS A 47 -13.86 -14.81 -13.26
C HIS A 47 -14.35 -16.25 -13.45
N GLU A 48 -15.65 -16.45 -13.61
CA GLU A 48 -16.25 -17.78 -13.69
C GLU A 48 -16.20 -18.40 -15.09
N HIS A 49 -16.43 -17.60 -16.13
CA HIS A 49 -16.72 -18.13 -17.46
C HIS A 49 -15.75 -17.68 -18.56
N ALA A 50 -15.02 -16.58 -18.35
CA ALA A 50 -14.19 -15.99 -19.40
C ALA A 50 -12.82 -15.51 -18.89
N PRO A 51 -11.98 -16.39 -18.29
CA PRO A 51 -10.67 -16.01 -17.79
C PRO A 51 -9.75 -15.44 -18.89
N ALA A 52 -9.96 -15.84 -20.15
CA ALA A 52 -9.26 -15.28 -21.31
C ALA A 52 -9.52 -13.77 -21.52
N LEU A 53 -10.66 -13.25 -21.05
CA LEU A 53 -11.04 -11.84 -21.16
C LEU A 53 -10.59 -11.00 -19.95
N ARG A 54 -9.96 -11.61 -18.93
CA ARG A 54 -9.57 -10.96 -17.67
C ARG A 54 -8.81 -9.66 -17.87
N ALA A 55 -7.85 -9.62 -18.78
CA ALA A 55 -7.08 -8.41 -19.07
C ALA A 55 -7.94 -7.30 -19.67
N ALA A 56 -8.79 -7.62 -20.66
CA ALA A 56 -9.67 -6.66 -21.30
C ALA A 56 -10.72 -6.10 -20.31
N CYS A 57 -11.35 -6.97 -19.53
CA CYS A 57 -12.30 -6.59 -18.49
C CYS A 57 -11.65 -5.73 -17.40
N SER A 58 -10.42 -6.05 -16.99
CA SER A 58 -9.66 -5.26 -16.01
C SER A 58 -9.37 -3.85 -16.52
N LEU A 59 -8.92 -3.72 -17.77
CA LEU A 59 -8.66 -2.41 -18.38
C LEU A 59 -9.95 -1.60 -18.57
N LEU A 60 -11.05 -2.25 -18.96
CA LEU A 60 -12.36 -1.62 -19.03
C LEU A 60 -12.81 -1.12 -17.65
N LEU A 61 -12.71 -1.96 -16.62
CA LEU A 61 -13.02 -1.60 -15.24
C LEU A 61 -12.21 -0.36 -14.81
N LEU A 62 -10.90 -0.36 -14.99
CA LEU A 62 -10.07 0.81 -14.64
C LEU A 62 -10.49 2.09 -15.36
N ARG A 63 -10.77 2.01 -16.67
CA ARG A 63 -11.25 3.18 -17.43
C ARG A 63 -12.56 3.73 -16.86
N THR A 64 -13.50 2.85 -16.49
CA THR A 64 -14.78 3.28 -15.90
C THR A 64 -14.63 3.89 -14.51
N LEU A 65 -13.61 3.48 -13.75
CA LEU A 65 -13.29 4.02 -12.43
C LEU A 65 -12.44 5.31 -12.50
N GLY A 66 -12.19 5.84 -13.71
CA GLY A 66 -11.38 7.04 -13.91
C GLY A 66 -9.88 6.81 -13.78
N GLY A 67 -9.41 5.57 -13.94
CA GLY A 67 -8.00 5.25 -14.00
C GLY A 67 -7.36 5.87 -15.25
N SER A 68 -6.40 6.77 -15.05
CA SER A 68 -5.56 7.33 -16.11
C SER A 68 -4.28 6.52 -16.28
N ALA A 69 -3.79 6.44 -17.52
CA ALA A 69 -2.44 5.92 -17.76
C ALA A 69 -1.39 6.86 -17.13
N PRO A 70 -0.38 6.34 -16.42
CA PRO A 70 0.66 7.16 -15.84
C PRO A 70 1.58 7.72 -16.93
N THR A 71 2.15 8.89 -16.69
CA THR A 71 3.26 9.39 -17.50
C THR A 71 4.56 8.74 -17.04
N LEU A 72 5.58 8.69 -17.90
CA LEU A 72 6.90 8.16 -17.53
C LEU A 72 7.53 8.93 -16.35
N GLY A 73 7.35 10.25 -16.30
CA GLY A 73 7.80 11.09 -15.18
C GLY A 73 7.00 10.89 -13.89
N GLY A 74 5.85 10.21 -13.95
CA GLY A 74 5.04 9.91 -12.77
C GLY A 74 5.77 9.00 -11.75
N PHE A 75 6.79 8.26 -12.18
CA PHE A 75 7.55 7.32 -11.34
C PHE A 75 8.85 7.89 -10.76
N ASP A 76 9.10 9.19 -10.90
CA ASP A 76 10.35 9.79 -10.41
C ASP A 76 10.47 9.68 -8.87
N SER A 77 9.35 9.76 -8.13
CA SER A 77 9.31 9.47 -6.69
C SER A 77 9.43 7.96 -6.41
N ARG A 78 10.27 7.58 -5.45
CA ARG A 78 10.39 6.19 -4.97
C ARG A 78 9.05 5.62 -4.49
N ALA A 79 8.20 6.45 -3.90
CA ALA A 79 6.91 6.00 -3.41
C ALA A 79 5.94 5.70 -4.58
N ASP A 80 6.02 6.48 -5.66
CA ASP A 80 5.21 6.25 -6.87
C ASP A 80 5.61 4.96 -7.61
N ARG A 81 6.86 4.51 -7.47
CA ARG A 81 7.34 3.21 -7.98
C ARG A 81 6.68 2.02 -7.31
N LEU A 82 6.11 2.17 -6.11
CA LEU A 82 5.35 1.10 -5.47
C LEU A 82 4.07 0.73 -6.23
N ALA A 83 3.60 1.58 -7.16
CA ALA A 83 2.50 1.24 -8.05
C ALA A 83 2.86 0.14 -9.08
N ALA A 84 4.15 -0.17 -9.23
CA ALA A 84 4.64 -1.26 -10.08
C ALA A 84 4.84 -2.59 -9.33
N LEU A 85 4.78 -2.59 -7.99
CA LEU A 85 4.73 -3.82 -7.19
C LEU A 85 3.38 -4.52 -7.37
N PRO A 86 3.29 -5.85 -7.25
CA PRO A 86 2.01 -6.52 -7.13
C PRO A 86 1.15 -5.84 -6.05
N ILE A 87 -0.10 -5.52 -6.36
CA ILE A 87 -0.97 -4.74 -5.45
C ILE A 87 -1.05 -5.35 -4.04
N ALA A 88 -1.02 -6.67 -3.92
CA ALA A 88 -0.98 -7.34 -2.62
C ALA A 88 0.25 -6.95 -1.77
N ASP A 89 1.42 -6.75 -2.39
CA ASP A 89 2.64 -6.28 -1.73
C ASP A 89 2.53 -4.84 -1.28
N THR A 90 1.96 -3.98 -2.13
CA THR A 90 1.72 -2.60 -1.75
C THR A 90 0.73 -2.50 -0.60
N LEU A 91 -0.33 -3.31 -0.58
CA LEU A 91 -1.26 -3.41 0.57
C LEU A 91 -0.56 -3.92 1.84
N ARG A 92 0.37 -4.88 1.74
CA ARG A 92 1.22 -5.32 2.87
C ARG A 92 2.03 -4.15 3.43
N LEU A 93 2.67 -3.34 2.57
CA LEU A 93 3.41 -2.14 2.99
C LEU A 93 2.52 -1.12 3.70
N LEU A 94 1.31 -0.86 3.18
CA LEU A 94 0.35 0.02 3.84
C LEU A 94 0.01 -0.51 5.23
N ARG A 95 -0.27 -1.82 5.37
CA ARG A 95 -0.55 -2.42 6.68
C ARG A 95 0.64 -2.28 7.62
N MET A 96 1.86 -2.53 7.15
CA MET A 96 3.08 -2.33 7.95
C MET A 96 3.21 -0.88 8.44
N ARG A 97 2.85 0.12 7.62
CA ARG A 97 2.87 1.53 8.02
C ARG A 97 1.92 1.82 9.19
N ALA A 98 0.68 1.33 9.13
CA ALA A 98 -0.29 1.48 10.22
C ALA A 98 0.16 0.75 11.49
N LEU A 99 0.68 -0.47 11.33
CA LEU A 99 1.18 -1.28 12.42
C LEU A 99 2.37 -0.64 13.12
N LEU A 100 3.30 -0.04 12.38
CA LEU A 100 4.42 0.70 12.93
C LEU A 100 3.97 1.92 13.74
N PHE A 101 2.93 2.63 13.29
CA PHE A 101 2.29 3.68 14.08
C PHE A 101 1.70 3.15 15.40
N ARG A 102 1.16 1.92 15.37
CA ARG A 102 0.56 1.22 16.51
C ARG A 102 1.52 0.31 17.28
N ARG A 103 2.84 0.46 17.11
CA ARG A 103 3.85 -0.44 17.74
C ARG A 103 3.71 -0.61 19.25
N THR A 104 3.22 0.40 19.99
CA THR A 104 2.94 0.27 21.43
C THR A 104 1.87 -0.78 21.73
N GLU A 105 0.80 -0.83 20.92
CA GLU A 105 -0.24 -1.86 21.01
C GLU A 105 0.33 -3.23 20.61
N LEU A 106 1.12 -3.27 19.52
CA LEU A 106 1.76 -4.51 19.04
C LEU A 106 2.73 -5.14 20.05
N ARG A 107 3.39 -4.35 20.91
CA ARG A 107 4.24 -4.90 21.99
C ARG A 107 3.48 -5.88 22.90
N HIS A 108 2.15 -5.75 22.97
CA HIS A 108 1.29 -6.59 23.80
C HIS A 108 0.65 -7.75 23.02
N TRP A 109 0.82 -7.82 21.70
CA TRP A 109 0.32 -8.88 20.83
C TRP A 109 1.26 -10.10 20.84
N ILE A 110 1.33 -10.78 21.99
CA ILE A 110 2.24 -11.91 22.22
C ILE A 110 1.56 -13.28 22.04
N ASP A 111 0.23 -13.32 22.12
CA ASP A 111 -0.52 -14.56 22.03
C ASP A 111 -0.51 -15.13 20.60
N ARG A 112 -0.89 -16.41 20.49
CA ARG A 112 -0.85 -17.13 19.23
C ARG A 112 -1.80 -16.54 18.18
N ALA A 113 -3.02 -16.18 18.57
CA ALA A 113 -4.04 -15.68 17.65
C ALA A 113 -3.62 -14.31 17.06
N SER A 114 -3.07 -13.43 17.90
CA SER A 114 -2.51 -12.16 17.47
C SER A 114 -1.34 -12.32 16.49
N ARG A 115 -0.44 -13.29 16.74
CA ARG A 115 0.68 -13.60 15.81
C ARG A 115 0.20 -14.18 14.48
N GLU A 116 -0.78 -15.08 14.50
CA GLU A 116 -1.39 -15.63 13.29
C GLU A 116 -2.10 -14.53 12.47
N ARG A 117 -2.81 -13.63 13.14
CA ARG A 117 -3.46 -12.48 12.49
C ARG A 117 -2.44 -11.52 11.88
N LEU A 118 -1.36 -11.21 12.60
CA LEU A 118 -0.27 -10.37 12.09
C LEU A 118 0.38 -11.00 10.85
N ALA A 119 0.66 -12.31 10.89
CA ALA A 119 1.18 -13.04 9.73
C ALA A 119 0.20 -13.04 8.55
N GLY A 120 -1.12 -13.11 8.81
CA GLY A 120 -2.14 -12.97 7.78
C GLY A 120 -2.17 -11.58 7.13
N TRP A 121 -1.82 -10.51 7.87
CA TRP A 121 -1.81 -9.15 7.34
C TRP A 121 -0.57 -8.78 6.54
N VAL A 122 0.61 -9.16 7.02
CA VAL A 122 1.90 -8.71 6.46
C VAL A 122 2.76 -9.84 5.89
N GLY A 123 2.33 -11.10 6.03
CA GLY A 123 3.15 -12.28 5.71
C GLY A 123 4.22 -12.56 6.77
N ALA A 124 4.82 -13.74 6.71
CA ALA A 124 5.85 -14.16 7.67
C ALA A 124 7.10 -13.25 7.62
N ASP A 125 7.49 -12.81 6.43
CA ASP A 125 8.68 -11.97 6.23
C ASP A 125 8.43 -10.52 6.65
N GLY A 126 7.23 -10.00 6.32
CA GLY A 126 6.78 -8.69 6.79
C GLY A 126 6.68 -8.62 8.32
N GLY A 127 6.28 -9.70 8.99
CA GLY A 127 6.24 -9.79 10.44
C GLY A 127 7.63 -9.63 11.08
N ARG A 128 8.66 -10.31 10.52
CA ARG A 128 10.04 -10.18 11.01
C ARG A 128 10.59 -8.77 10.80
N ALA A 129 10.34 -8.18 9.63
CA ALA A 129 10.82 -6.83 9.35
C ALA A 129 10.11 -5.76 10.17
N LEU A 130 8.81 -5.92 10.41
CA LEU A 130 8.04 -5.04 11.29
C LEU A 130 8.59 -5.11 12.73
N ALA A 131 8.94 -6.29 13.23
CA ALA A 131 9.55 -6.43 14.55
C ALA A 131 10.90 -5.68 14.64
N ALA A 132 11.74 -5.77 13.60
CA ALA A 132 13.00 -5.03 13.52
C ALA A 132 12.80 -3.51 13.51
N LEU A 133 11.75 -3.02 12.82
CA LEU A 133 11.40 -1.60 12.81
C LEU A 133 10.84 -1.13 14.16
N CYS A 134 10.02 -1.94 14.82
CA CYS A 134 9.42 -1.62 16.11
C CYS A 134 10.44 -1.60 17.27
N ALA A 135 11.61 -2.24 17.11
CA ALA A 135 12.68 -2.24 18.10
C ALA A 135 13.39 -0.88 18.22
N GLN A 136 13.17 0.05 17.28
CA GLN A 136 13.76 1.39 17.35
C GLN A 136 12.99 2.27 18.36
N PRO A 137 13.68 3.00 19.26
CA PRO A 137 13.02 3.82 20.27
C PRO A 137 12.26 5.00 19.65
N ASP A 138 11.02 5.22 20.08
CA ASP A 138 10.24 6.40 19.71
C ASP A 138 9.74 7.12 20.97
N ALA A 139 10.62 7.96 21.50
CA ALA A 139 10.37 8.78 22.68
C ALA A 139 9.37 9.92 22.45
N ARG A 140 9.03 10.23 21.19
CA ARG A 140 8.14 11.34 20.83
C ARG A 140 6.68 10.93 20.93
N ARG A 141 6.31 9.75 20.44
CA ARG A 141 4.90 9.31 20.39
C ARG A 141 4.34 8.75 21.70
N GLU A 142 5.18 8.30 22.62
CA GLU A 142 4.70 7.87 23.95
C GLU A 142 4.06 9.03 24.73
N ARG A 143 4.34 10.30 24.35
CA ARG A 143 3.76 11.50 24.98
C ARG A 143 2.51 12.04 24.28
N GLU A 144 2.25 11.65 23.03
CA GLU A 144 1.21 12.26 22.18
C GLU A 144 -0.15 11.52 22.21
N ARG A 145 -0.24 10.33 22.81
CA ARG A 145 -1.50 9.56 22.87
C ARG A 145 -2.47 10.15 23.89
N ARG A 146 -3.48 10.88 23.41
CA ARG A 146 -4.62 11.34 24.23
C ARG A 146 -5.98 10.83 23.78
N GLU A 147 -6.07 10.10 22.67
CA GLU A 147 -7.35 9.64 22.16
C GLU A 147 -7.45 8.12 21.98
N PRO A 148 -8.66 7.57 22.16
CA PRO A 148 -8.92 6.16 21.95
C PRO A 148 -8.86 5.83 20.46
N LEU A 149 -7.92 4.97 20.08
CA LEU A 149 -7.95 4.28 18.79
C LEU A 149 -8.79 3.01 18.95
N ALA A 150 -9.51 2.61 17.91
CA ALA A 150 -10.07 1.26 17.86
C ALA A 150 -8.94 0.23 18.01
N PRO A 151 -9.07 -0.77 18.90
CA PRO A 151 -8.09 -1.84 19.03
C PRO A 151 -7.88 -2.58 17.70
N LEU A 152 -6.64 -2.96 17.42
CA LEU A 152 -6.26 -3.77 16.26
C LEU A 152 -7.09 -5.07 16.16
N THR A 153 -7.57 -5.61 17.28
CA THR A 153 -8.40 -6.82 17.29
C THR A 153 -9.75 -6.63 16.59
N GLN A 154 -10.24 -5.38 16.52
CA GLN A 154 -11.49 -5.00 15.86
C GLN A 154 -11.29 -4.62 14.39
N LEU A 155 -10.05 -4.45 13.93
CA LEU A 155 -9.76 -4.01 12.56
C LEU A 155 -9.64 -5.18 11.60
N SER A 156 -10.16 -5.02 10.40
CA SER A 156 -9.90 -5.92 9.26
C SER A 156 -8.54 -5.60 8.61
N ALA A 157 -8.11 -6.46 7.69
CA ALA A 157 -6.89 -6.20 6.91
C ALA A 157 -7.00 -4.93 6.06
N ASP A 158 -8.22 -4.60 5.60
CA ASP A 158 -8.48 -3.43 4.77
C ASP A 158 -8.53 -2.15 5.60
N ASP A 159 -9.05 -2.22 6.84
CA ASP A 159 -8.99 -1.09 7.78
C ASP A 159 -7.54 -0.72 8.10
N VAL A 160 -6.70 -1.72 8.39
CA VAL A 160 -5.27 -1.51 8.68
C VAL A 160 -4.54 -0.97 7.44
N ALA A 161 -4.86 -1.43 6.24
CA ALA A 161 -4.28 -0.90 5.00
C ALA A 161 -4.75 0.56 4.74
N TRP A 162 -6.02 0.87 5.02
CA TRP A 162 -6.58 2.21 4.89
C TRP A 162 -5.93 3.21 5.85
N GLU A 163 -5.70 2.83 7.11
CA GLU A 163 -4.94 3.65 8.07
C GLU A 163 -3.53 3.93 7.53
N GLY A 164 -2.86 2.92 6.97
CA GLY A 164 -1.54 3.05 6.38
C GLY A 164 -1.50 3.99 5.19
N TRP A 165 -2.52 3.92 4.32
CA TRP A 165 -2.71 4.84 3.21
C TRP A 165 -2.82 6.29 3.69
N CYS A 166 -3.67 6.53 4.70
CA CYS A 166 -3.89 7.88 5.24
C CYS A 166 -2.62 8.45 5.88
N LEU A 167 -1.82 7.62 6.57
CA LEU A 167 -0.56 8.03 7.17
C LEU A 167 0.47 8.46 6.11
N PHE A 168 0.65 7.65 5.06
CA PHE A 168 1.54 8.01 3.97
C PHE A 168 1.07 9.23 3.17
N GLU A 169 -0.25 9.34 2.91
CA GLU A 169 -0.83 10.53 2.26
C GLU A 169 -0.51 11.80 3.06
N ARG A 170 -0.61 11.71 4.39
CA ARG A 170 -0.30 12.82 5.30
C ARG A 170 1.18 13.20 5.27
N GLU A 171 2.06 12.22 5.16
CA GLU A 171 3.51 12.44 4.97
C GLU A 171 3.86 12.96 3.57
N ARG A 172 2.90 12.96 2.63
CA ARG A 172 3.07 13.40 1.24
C ARG A 172 4.22 12.66 0.53
N VAL A 173 4.38 11.37 0.82
CA VAL A 173 5.46 10.56 0.22
C VAL A 173 5.27 10.34 -1.29
N TRP A 174 4.04 10.43 -1.79
CA TRP A 174 3.69 10.28 -3.21
C TRP A 174 2.81 11.42 -3.71
N SER A 175 2.75 11.58 -5.04
CA SER A 175 1.87 12.57 -5.68
C SER A 175 0.41 12.11 -5.66
N PRO A 176 -0.56 12.98 -5.34
CA PRO A 176 -2.00 12.66 -5.44
C PRO A 176 -2.47 12.30 -6.86
N ALA A 177 -1.75 12.79 -7.88
CA ALA A 177 -1.99 12.49 -9.29
C ALA A 177 -1.00 11.46 -9.85
N GLY A 178 -0.15 10.87 -9.00
CA GLY A 178 0.88 9.92 -9.38
C GLY A 178 0.36 8.51 -9.61
N PRO A 179 1.22 7.61 -10.10
CA PRO A 179 0.93 6.19 -10.29
C PRO A 179 0.31 5.51 -9.06
N MET A 180 0.66 5.90 -7.84
CA MET A 180 0.11 5.31 -6.61
C MET A 180 -1.40 5.43 -6.47
N ARG A 181 -2.05 6.31 -7.23
CA ARG A 181 -3.52 6.40 -7.28
C ARG A 181 -4.19 5.08 -7.69
N ILE A 182 -3.52 4.20 -8.44
CA ILE A 182 -4.09 2.88 -8.78
C ILE A 182 -4.36 2.04 -7.53
N VAL A 183 -3.48 2.11 -6.52
CA VAL A 183 -3.56 1.35 -5.28
C VAL A 183 -4.77 1.77 -4.44
N ARG A 184 -5.24 3.01 -4.61
CA ARG A 184 -6.46 3.50 -3.94
C ARG A 184 -7.68 2.64 -4.29
N LEU A 185 -7.73 2.08 -5.50
CA LEU A 185 -8.83 1.23 -5.96
C LEU A 185 -8.82 -0.16 -5.30
N ALA A 186 -7.69 -0.56 -4.70
CA ALA A 186 -7.57 -1.79 -3.91
C ALA A 186 -8.08 -1.63 -2.46
N LEU A 187 -8.36 -0.39 -2.04
CA LEU A 187 -8.90 -0.04 -0.74
C LEU A 187 -10.42 0.25 -0.87
N PRO A 188 -11.22 0.14 0.20
CA PRO A 188 -12.65 0.44 0.15
C PRO A 188 -12.95 1.81 -0.46
N ARG A 189 -14.01 1.93 -1.26
CA ARG A 189 -14.39 3.18 -1.96
C ARG A 189 -14.65 4.35 -1.02
N GLU A 190 -15.48 4.15 0.00
CA GLU A 190 -15.86 5.18 0.98
C GLU A 190 -15.55 4.70 2.41
N PRO A 191 -14.27 4.61 2.78
CA PRO A 191 -13.88 4.20 4.11
C PRO A 191 -14.08 5.36 5.08
N ALA A 192 -14.58 5.07 6.28
CA ALA A 192 -14.61 6.07 7.34
C ALA A 192 -13.17 6.47 7.70
N ARG A 193 -12.86 7.76 7.65
CA ARG A 193 -11.56 8.28 8.11
C ARG A 193 -11.66 8.58 9.59
N ALA A 194 -10.91 7.83 10.40
CA ALA A 194 -10.93 8.01 11.84
C ALA A 194 -10.40 9.41 12.22
N PRO A 195 -11.05 10.16 13.13
CA PRO A 195 -10.64 11.54 13.47
C PRO A 195 -9.19 11.68 13.95
N TRP A 196 -8.63 10.63 14.57
CA TRP A 196 -7.25 10.64 15.02
C TRP A 196 -6.25 10.70 13.85
N LEU A 197 -6.60 10.17 12.66
CA LEU A 197 -5.76 10.24 11.45
C LEU A 197 -5.56 11.66 10.95
N GLU A 198 -6.49 12.58 11.25
CA GLU A 198 -6.37 14.02 10.95
C GLU A 198 -5.50 14.78 11.96
N ARG A 199 -5.18 14.16 13.11
CA ARG A 199 -4.33 14.75 14.16
C ARG A 199 -2.98 14.05 14.39
N ALA A 200 -2.80 12.83 13.88
CA ALA A 200 -1.52 12.13 13.86
C ALA A 200 -0.37 12.98 13.28
N ALA A 201 0.63 13.35 14.07
CA ALA A 201 1.75 14.14 13.54
C ALA A 201 2.41 13.42 12.34
N ALA A 202 2.78 14.18 11.32
CA ALA A 202 3.65 13.65 10.28
C ALA A 202 4.97 13.21 10.94
N ASP A 203 5.40 12.00 10.63
CA ASP A 203 6.56 11.37 11.23
C ASP A 203 7.50 10.81 10.15
N ALA A 204 8.63 10.25 10.57
CA ALA A 204 9.62 9.68 9.66
C ALA A 204 9.41 8.18 9.41
N ASP A 205 8.36 7.55 9.95
CA ASP A 205 8.18 6.10 9.90
C ASP A 205 7.88 5.63 8.48
N GLY A 206 7.08 6.38 7.72
CA GLY A 206 6.83 6.02 6.33
C GLY A 206 8.09 6.17 5.48
N ALA A 207 8.86 7.25 5.65
CA ALA A 207 10.17 7.38 4.99
C ALA A 207 11.14 6.25 5.37
N MET A 208 11.19 5.87 6.66
CA MET A 208 12.00 4.76 7.16
C MET A 208 11.55 3.43 6.56
N LEU A 209 10.24 3.17 6.51
CA LEU A 209 9.68 1.96 5.90
C LEU A 209 10.01 1.90 4.40
N LEU A 210 9.85 3.01 3.68
CA LEU A 210 10.18 3.13 2.25
C LEU A 210 11.66 2.83 1.98
N ALA A 211 12.56 3.27 2.86
CA ALA A 211 13.99 2.96 2.77
C ALA A 211 14.31 1.47 2.94
N ARG A 212 13.41 0.68 3.56
CA ARG A 212 13.57 -0.77 3.75
C ARG A 212 12.90 -1.61 2.68
N VAL A 213 12.11 -1.02 1.78
CA VAL A 213 11.39 -1.77 0.73
C VAL A 213 12.30 -2.69 -0.10
N PRO A 214 13.53 -2.29 -0.52
CA PRO A 214 14.41 -3.20 -1.24
C PRO A 214 14.78 -4.47 -0.46
N SER A 215 14.86 -4.38 0.88
CA SER A 215 15.15 -5.53 1.74
C SER A 215 13.90 -6.36 2.05
N LEU A 216 12.72 -5.75 2.03
CA LEU A 216 11.43 -6.42 2.22
C LEU A 216 11.01 -7.23 1.00
N PHE A 217 11.40 -6.76 -0.17
CA PHE A 217 11.03 -7.30 -1.47
C PHE A 217 12.29 -7.49 -2.33
N PRO A 218 13.17 -8.44 -1.95
CA PRO A 218 14.42 -8.69 -2.67
C PRO A 218 14.19 -8.99 -4.16
N GLU A 219 13.08 -9.64 -4.50
CA GLU A 219 12.65 -9.96 -5.86
C GLU A 219 12.28 -8.70 -6.69
N TRP A 220 12.01 -7.58 -6.03
CA TRP A 220 11.62 -6.31 -6.64
C TRP A 220 12.69 -5.20 -6.46
N THR A 221 13.93 -5.58 -6.14
CA THR A 221 15.05 -4.63 -5.92
C THR A 221 15.31 -3.69 -7.10
N TRP A 222 15.02 -4.13 -8.33
CA TRP A 222 15.11 -3.33 -9.56
C TRP A 222 14.17 -2.10 -9.57
N LEU A 223 13.16 -2.04 -8.69
CA LEU A 223 12.31 -0.84 -8.53
C LEU A 223 13.04 0.33 -7.86
N PHE A 224 14.10 0.05 -7.11
CA PHE A 224 14.76 1.01 -6.22
C PHE A 224 16.22 1.31 -6.60
N GLY A 225 16.71 0.71 -7.68
CA GLY A 225 17.98 1.02 -8.33
C GLY A 225 17.90 2.28 -9.17
#